data_AF-A0A917HFC1-F1
#
_entry.id   AF-A0A917HFC1-F1
#
_cell.length_a   1.000
_cell.length_b   1.000
_cell.length_c   1.000
_cell.angle_alpha   90.00
_cell.angle_beta   90.00
_cell.angle_gamma   90.00
#
_symmetry.space_group_name_H-M   'P 1'
#
loop_
_entity.id
_entity.type
_entity.pdbx_description
1 polymer ?
#
loop_
_entity_poly.entity_id
_entity_poly.type
_entity_poly.pdbx_seq_one_letter_code
_entity_poly.pdbx_strand_id
1 'polypeptide(L)' 'MGYHLITMRPLLFLSNAFINTFGITQPSPKDERRIAWFIAAMLVFVIAAVATVAAIVLHVAFHR' A
#
# COMPACT_ATOMS: atom_id res chain seq x y z
N MET A 1 -0.77 -8.51 -33.78
CA MET A 1 -0.05 -7.96 -32.61
C MET A 1 -1.07 -7.19 -31.78
N GLY A 2 -1.72 -7.87 -30.83
CA GLY A 2 -2.72 -7.23 -29.98
C GLY A 2 -2.01 -6.45 -28.87
N TYR A 3 -2.17 -5.15 -28.86
CA TYR A 3 -1.79 -4.31 -27.73
C TYR A 3 -2.72 -4.69 -26.58
N HIS A 4 -2.30 -5.65 -25.74
CA HIS A 4 -2.87 -5.78 -24.42
C HIS A 4 -2.54 -4.48 -23.70
N LEU A 5 -3.48 -3.53 -23.73
CA LEU A 5 -3.62 -2.54 -22.69
C LEU A 5 -3.82 -3.36 -21.42
N ILE A 6 -2.72 -3.75 -20.79
CA ILE A 6 -2.71 -4.29 -19.44
C ILE A 6 -3.33 -3.16 -18.65
N THR A 7 -4.62 -3.28 -18.35
CA THR A 7 -5.31 -2.39 -17.44
C THR A 7 -4.63 -2.60 -16.09
N MET A 8 -3.53 -1.86 -15.88
CA MET A 8 -2.69 -1.94 -14.70
C MET A 8 -3.57 -1.44 -13.56
N ARG A 9 -4.18 -2.37 -12.83
CA ARG A 9 -4.97 -2.04 -11.64
C ARG A 9 -3.94 -1.66 -10.56
N PRO A 10 -3.72 -0.36 -10.26
CA PRO A 10 -2.55 0.05 -9.48
C PRO A 10 -2.56 -0.55 -8.07
N LEU A 11 -3.75 -0.72 -7.49
CA LEU A 11 -3.94 -1.45 -6.24
C LEU A 11 -3.48 -2.91 -6.31
N LEU A 12 -3.76 -3.59 -7.42
CA LEU A 12 -3.38 -4.98 -7.64
C LEU A 12 -1.87 -5.11 -7.79
N PHE A 13 -1.25 -4.16 -8.51
CA PHE A 13 0.20 -4.07 -8.62
C PHE A 13 0.86 -3.85 -7.25
N LEU A 14 0.35 -2.89 -6.47
CA LEU A 14 0.83 -2.61 -5.11
C LEU A 14 0.69 -3.84 -4.21
N SER A 15 -0.48 -4.49 -4.27
CA SER A 15 -0.76 -5.73 -3.54
C SER A 15 0.23 -6.83 -3.89
N ASN A 16 0.46 -7.07 -5.19
CA ASN A 16 1.37 -8.12 -5.65
C ASN A 16 2.83 -7.81 -5.29
N ALA A 17 3.26 -6.55 -5.38
CA ALA A 17 4.59 -6.14 -4.95
C ALA A 17 4.79 -6.36 -3.45
N PHE A 18 3.80 -6.00 -2.63
CA PHE A 18 3.81 -6.22 -1.18
C PHE A 18 3.86 -7.72 -0.85
N ILE A 19 2.94 -8.50 -1.42
CA ILE A 19 2.84 -9.95 -1.23
C ILE A 19 4.17 -10.63 -1.59
N ASN A 20 4.77 -10.29 -2.74
CA ASN A 20 6.05 -10.85 -3.17
C ASN A 20 7.21 -10.43 -2.26
N THR A 21 7.22 -9.19 -1.77
CA THR A 21 8.28 -8.68 -0.89
C THR A 21 8.29 -9.38 0.47
N PHE A 22 7.09 -9.63 1.03
CA PHE A 22 6.94 -10.26 2.34
C PHE A 22 6.75 -11.78 2.26
N GLY A 23 6.79 -12.38 1.06
CA GLY A 23 6.63 -13.82 0.87
C GLY A 23 5.26 -14.36 1.26
N ILE A 24 4.21 -13.55 1.14
CA ILE A 24 2.83 -13.92 1.49
C ILE A 24 2.27 -14.81 0.37
N THR A 25 1.49 -15.84 0.72
CA THR A 25 0.81 -16.68 -0.28
C THR A 25 -0.15 -15.85 -1.12
N GLN A 26 -0.12 -16.04 -2.45
CA GLN A 26 -0.98 -15.33 -3.37
C GLN A 26 -2.46 -15.66 -3.12
N PRO A 27 -3.33 -14.64 -3.02
CA PRO A 27 -4.74 -14.86 -2.76
C PRO A 27 -5.47 -15.40 -3.97
N SER A 28 -6.56 -16.12 -3.70
CA SER A 28 -7.42 -16.61 -4.77
C SER A 28 -8.08 -15.43 -5.54
N PRO A 29 -8.45 -15.59 -6.82
CA PRO A 29 -8.95 -14.49 -7.65
C PRO A 29 -10.18 -13.76 -7.08
N LYS A 30 -11.00 -14.47 -6.30
CA LYS A 30 -12.18 -13.92 -5.59
C LYS A 30 -11.80 -12.98 -4.43
N ASP A 31 -10.63 -13.16 -3.82
CA ASP A 31 -10.17 -12.40 -2.65
C ASP A 31 -9.16 -11.30 -3.01
N GLU A 32 -8.61 -11.34 -4.23
CA GLU A 32 -7.54 -10.47 -4.70
C GLU A 32 -7.88 -8.98 -4.52
N ARG A 33 -9.10 -8.56 -4.88
CA ARG A 33 -9.53 -7.16 -4.74
C ARG A 33 -9.64 -6.72 -3.29
N ARG A 34 -10.10 -7.61 -2.39
CA ARG A 34 -10.25 -7.32 -0.97
C ARG A 34 -8.89 -7.16 -0.31
N ILE A 35 -7.97 -8.06 -0.63
CA ILE A 35 -6.61 -8.03 -0.09
C ILE A 35 -5.83 -6.83 -0.63
N ALA A 36 -6.00 -6.48 -1.91
CA ALA A 36 -5.39 -5.28 -2.46
C ALA A 36 -5.84 -3.99 -1.74
N TRP A 37 -7.13 -3.88 -1.42
CA TRP A 37 -7.64 -2.76 -0.61
C TRP A 37 -7.14 -2.79 0.83
N PHE A 38 -7.04 -3.96 1.43
CA PHE A 38 -6.50 -4.12 2.77
C PHE A 38 -5.04 -3.66 2.85
N ILE A 39 -4.20 -4.12 1.92
CA ILE A 39 -2.78 -3.73 1.83
C ILE A 39 -2.67 -2.23 1.59
N ALA A 40 -3.44 -1.68 0.65
CA ALA A 40 -3.43 -0.24 0.37
C ALA A 40 -3.81 0.58 1.61
N ALA A 41 -4.88 0.20 2.32
CA ALA A 41 -5.32 0.88 3.54
C ALA A 41 -4.28 0.78 4.66
N MET A 42 -3.67 -0.40 4.84
CA MET A 42 -2.63 -0.60 5.84
C MET A 42 -1.38 0.25 5.54
N LEU A 43 -0.99 0.35 4.26
CA LEU A 43 0.15 1.17 3.84
C LEU A 43 -0.10 2.66 4.12
N VAL A 44 -1.28 3.15 3.74
CA VAL A 44 -1.70 4.54 4.02
C VAL A 44 -1.70 4.83 5.52
N PHE A 45 -2.19 3.89 6.33
CA PHE A 45 -2.20 4.04 7.79
C PHE A 45 -0.79 4.16 8.37
N VAL A 46 0.16 3.33 7.93
CA VAL A 46 1.56 3.42 8.39
C VAL A 46 2.18 4.76 7.99
N ILE A 47 1.99 5.20 6.73
CA ILE A 47 2.50 6.49 6.26
C ILE A 47 1.91 7.63 7.11
N ALA A 48 0.60 7.62 7.36
CA ALA A 48 -0.06 8.61 8.18
C ALA A 48 0.49 8.62 9.61
N ALA A 49 0.67 7.45 10.24
CA ALA A 49 1.21 7.34 11.58
C ALA A 49 2.63 7.93 11.68
N VAL A 50 3.52 7.58 10.75
CA VAL A 50 4.88 8.12 10.69
C VAL A 50 4.86 9.63 10.45
N ALA A 51 4.03 10.11 9.53
CA ALA A 51 3.88 11.54 9.26
C ALA A 51 3.35 12.31 10.47
N THR A 52 2.39 11.75 11.22
CA THR A 52 1.87 12.35 12.45
C THR A 52 2.96 12.46 13.51
N VAL A 53 3.71 11.38 13.76
CA VAL A 53 4.81 11.41 14.73
C VAL A 53 5.87 12.43 14.32
N ALA A 54 6.28 12.43 13.05
CA ALA A 54 7.24 13.39 12.52
C ALA A 54 6.74 14.84 12.67
N ALA A 55 5.47 15.11 12.35
CA ALA A 55 4.86 16.42 12.51
C ALA A 55 4.84 16.87 13.97
N ILE A 56 4.51 15.98 14.91
CA ILE A 56 4.55 16.28 16.35
C ILE A 56 5.98 16.61 16.78
N VAL A 57 6.96 15.79 16.40
CA VAL A 57 8.37 16.01 16.76
C VAL A 57 8.88 17.33 16.22
N LEU A 58 8.61 17.63 14.94
CA LEU A 58 9.00 18.90 14.33
C LEU A 58 8.30 20.09 14.99
N HIS A 59 7.00 20.00 15.23
CA HIS A 59 6.26 21.06 15.92
C HIS A 59 6.82 21.32 17.32
N VAL A 60 7.07 20.25 18.09
CA VAL A 60 7.67 20.36 19.42
C VAL A 60 9.10 20.86 19.36
N ALA A 61 9.88 20.59 18.30
CA ALA A 61 11.27 21.05 18.20
C ALA A 61 11.38 22.52 17.77
N PHE A 62 10.49 22.99 16.89
CA PHE A 62 10.54 24.31 16.29
C PHE A 62 9.57 25.33 16.91
N HIS A 63 8.68 24.91 17.82
CA HIS A 63 7.79 25.80 18.58
C HIS A 63 8.03 25.71 20.11
N ARG A 64 9.24 25.31 20.54
CA ARG A 64 9.77 25.74 21.85
C ARG A 64 10.40 27.11 21.69
#